data_AF-A0A960BED5-F1
#
_entry.id   AF-A0A960BED5-F1
#
_cell.length_a   1.000
_cell.length_b   1.000
_cell.length_c   1.000
_cell.angle_alpha   90.00
_cell.angle_beta   90.00
_cell.angle_gamma   90.00
#
_symmetry.space_group_name_H-M   'P 1'
#
loop_
_entity.id
_entity.type
_entity.pdbx_description
1 polymer ?
#
loop_
_entity_poly.entity_id
_entity_poly.type
_entity_poly.pdbx_seq_one_letter_code
_entity_poly.pdbx_strand_id
1 'polypeptide(L)'
;MDPTRSHRRRWVVAGAAGVVLAGTLGWAASAGAAGSDPTAEELLAALDQPTEESLTGITVTRADLGLPEIPVELLDLPAPFPVDSGVMAAQVWVDGPELQRATVLADPAATAPLAVADTELTAVRNGAAGWLWSAEDATATAFSATPGPTATATPGDLARSFVQTLGPDTGLAVAASDPVAGRPAVALLLTPNNPDTLISRITVTMDAQTNVPLRVQVGSVLTKTPALESEFLSIDYGTPESGVFEFSPPIGATVTDEGGRTESGNGAAIVGDGWSKVAVGPLALPSATDLDSAGGRSQESAQEAYAALISSYLALPTVSGEWGSGRLIEGTLFSAILTDDGRYAIGPVNPTTVEAALNQS
;
A
#
# COMPACT_ATOMS: atom_id res chain seq x y z
N MET A 1 25.98 9.68 29.53
CA MET A 1 25.87 9.36 28.09
C MET A 1 25.62 7.87 28.02
N ASP A 2 24.36 7.48 27.87
CA ASP A 2 23.91 6.10 27.94
C ASP A 2 23.70 5.59 26.50
N PRO A 3 24.43 4.55 26.03
CA PRO A 3 24.49 4.17 24.62
C PRO A 3 23.45 3.11 24.24
N THR A 4 22.18 3.27 24.62
CA THR A 4 21.10 2.32 24.30
C THR A 4 19.90 2.95 23.58
N ARG A 5 20.12 3.98 22.75
CA ARG A 5 19.13 4.33 21.71
C ARG A 5 19.31 3.38 20.53
N SER A 6 18.69 2.20 20.63
CA SER A 6 18.50 1.29 19.51
C SER A 6 17.81 2.02 18.36
N HIS A 7 18.33 1.85 17.15
CA HIS A 7 17.79 2.36 15.89
C HIS A 7 16.27 2.15 15.80
N ARG A 8 15.51 3.20 16.12
CA ARG A 8 14.06 3.24 15.87
C ARG A 8 13.90 3.34 14.36
N ARG A 9 13.38 2.27 13.76
CA ARG A 9 12.94 2.24 12.37
C ARG A 9 11.94 3.38 12.17
N ARG A 10 12.28 4.30 11.27
CA ARG A 10 11.49 5.47 10.93
C ARG A 10 10.45 5.01 9.94
N TRP A 11 9.18 5.04 10.36
CA TRP A 11 8.08 4.94 9.43
C TRP A 11 7.87 6.34 8.89
N VAL A 12 8.15 6.54 7.60
CA VAL A 12 7.79 7.79 6.93
C VAL A 12 6.47 7.53 6.24
N VAL A 13 5.47 8.39 6.45
CA VAL A 13 4.22 8.33 5.69
C VAL A 13 4.55 8.75 4.25
N ALA A 14 4.94 7.80 3.41
CA ALA A 14 4.82 7.98 1.98
C ALA A 14 3.32 8.04 1.68
N GLY A 15 2.83 9.20 1.25
CA GLY A 15 1.47 9.34 0.75
C GLY A 15 1.31 8.38 -0.42
N ALA A 16 0.66 7.25 -0.18
CA ALA A 16 0.42 6.25 -1.21
C ALA A 16 -0.51 6.84 -2.28
N ALA A 17 0.07 7.46 -3.30
CA ALA A 17 -0.60 7.70 -4.57
C ALA A 17 -0.68 6.35 -5.29
N GLY A 18 -1.58 5.48 -4.82
CA GLY A 18 -1.98 4.31 -5.57
C GLY A 18 -2.64 4.78 -6.85
N VAL A 19 -2.05 4.49 -8.00
CA VAL A 19 -2.76 4.65 -9.28
C VAL A 19 -3.99 3.74 -9.22
N VAL A 20 -5.17 4.34 -9.07
CA VAL A 20 -6.45 3.63 -9.16
C VAL A 20 -6.65 3.28 -10.63
N LEU A 21 -6.25 2.06 -10.98
CA LEU A 21 -6.36 1.52 -12.33
C LEU A 21 -7.81 1.10 -12.59
N ALA A 22 -8.68 2.07 -12.86
CA ALA A 22 -10.05 1.79 -13.25
C ALA A 22 -10.09 1.09 -14.62
N GLY A 23 -10.34 -0.21 -14.63
CA GLY A 23 -10.73 -0.97 -15.81
C GLY A 23 -12.19 -1.39 -15.70
N THR A 24 -13.03 -1.02 -16.67
CA THR A 24 -14.38 -1.59 -16.77
C THR A 24 -14.29 -2.91 -17.52
N LEU A 25 -14.47 -4.03 -16.82
CA LEU A 25 -14.61 -5.34 -17.46
C LEU A 25 -15.95 -5.97 -17.05
N GLY A 26 -16.76 -6.31 -18.06
CA GLY A 26 -17.98 -7.09 -17.88
C GLY A 26 -17.64 -8.56 -17.75
N TRP A 27 -17.67 -9.10 -16.53
CA TRP A 27 -17.64 -10.54 -16.33
C TRP A 27 -19.03 -11.11 -16.59
N ALA A 28 -19.13 -12.03 -17.54
CA ALA A 28 -20.35 -12.81 -17.74
C ALA A 28 -20.40 -13.88 -16.64
N ALA A 29 -21.26 -13.67 -15.64
CA ALA A 29 -21.51 -14.63 -14.58
C ALA A 29 -22.01 -15.96 -15.19
N SER A 30 -21.25 -17.03 -15.03
CA SER A 30 -21.76 -18.38 -15.26
C SER A 30 -22.43 -18.85 -13.96
N ALA A 31 -23.74 -19.06 -14.00
CA ALA A 31 -24.51 -19.55 -12.85
C ALA A 31 -24.01 -20.93 -12.41
N GLY A 32 -23.26 -20.96 -11.30
CA GLY A 32 -22.88 -22.17 -10.58
C GLY A 32 -24.06 -22.70 -9.76
N ALA A 33 -24.19 -24.03 -9.70
CA ALA A 33 -25.32 -24.73 -9.12
C ALA A 33 -25.45 -24.55 -7.59
N ALA A 34 -26.70 -24.62 -7.10
CA ALA A 34 -27.09 -24.52 -5.70
C ALA A 34 -26.37 -25.53 -4.78
N GLY A 35 -25.29 -25.06 -4.14
CA GLY A 35 -24.86 -25.45 -2.80
C GLY A 35 -25.28 -24.38 -1.79
N SER A 36 -25.14 -24.65 -0.49
CA SER A 36 -25.34 -23.64 0.57
C SER A 36 -24.10 -22.76 0.79
N ASP A 37 -22.97 -23.14 0.21
CA ASP A 37 -21.72 -22.39 0.26
C ASP A 37 -21.64 -21.41 -0.92
N PRO A 38 -21.14 -20.18 -0.70
CA PRO A 38 -21.03 -19.19 -1.76
C PRO A 38 -20.01 -19.62 -2.82
N THR A 39 -20.33 -19.31 -4.07
CA THR A 39 -19.41 -19.43 -5.22
C THR A 39 -18.33 -18.35 -5.19
N ALA A 40 -17.28 -18.52 -5.99
CA ALA A 40 -16.18 -17.55 -6.04
C ALA A 40 -16.65 -16.21 -6.63
N GLU A 41 -17.56 -16.26 -7.59
CA GLU A 41 -18.17 -15.11 -8.24
C GLU A 41 -19.09 -14.35 -7.29
N GLU A 42 -19.87 -15.06 -6.46
CA GLU A 42 -20.69 -14.45 -5.41
C GLU A 42 -19.82 -13.77 -4.35
N LEU A 43 -18.73 -14.43 -3.93
CA LEU A 43 -17.75 -13.85 -3.01
C LEU A 43 -17.06 -12.62 -3.60
N LEU A 44 -16.71 -12.65 -4.89
CA LEU A 44 -16.14 -11.51 -5.57
C LEU A 44 -17.13 -10.33 -5.65
N ALA A 45 -18.39 -10.59 -5.98
CA ALA A 45 -19.42 -9.57 -6.01
C ALA A 45 -19.70 -8.99 -4.60
N ALA A 46 -19.58 -9.82 -3.56
CA ALA A 46 -19.78 -9.41 -2.18
C ALA A 46 -18.69 -8.47 -1.65
N LEU A 47 -17.48 -8.48 -2.23
CA LEU A 47 -16.38 -7.56 -1.84
C LEU A 47 -16.75 -6.09 -2.02
N ASP A 48 -17.55 -5.77 -3.03
CA ASP A 48 -18.02 -4.41 -3.32
C ASP A 48 -19.31 -4.05 -2.57
N GLN A 49 -19.92 -5.02 -1.88
CA GLN A 49 -21.19 -4.86 -1.16
C GLN A 49 -21.12 -5.48 0.24
N PRO A 50 -20.20 -5.01 1.11
CA PRO A 50 -20.21 -5.44 2.49
C PRO A 50 -21.54 -5.01 3.15
N THR A 51 -22.09 -5.89 3.98
CA THR A 51 -23.34 -5.57 4.71
C THR A 51 -23.12 -4.63 5.88
N GLU A 52 -21.87 -4.52 6.34
CA GLU A 52 -21.43 -3.57 7.36
C GLU A 52 -20.41 -2.61 6.73
N GLU A 53 -20.71 -1.32 6.78
CA GLU A 53 -19.84 -0.26 6.23
C GLU A 53 -19.12 0.53 7.33
N SER A 54 -19.56 0.38 8.59
CA SER A 54 -18.92 1.00 9.75
C SER A 54 -18.16 -0.04 10.56
N LEU A 55 -16.94 0.29 10.97
CA LEU A 55 -16.14 -0.55 11.84
C LEU A 55 -15.10 0.22 12.64
N THR A 56 -14.67 -0.38 13.74
CA THR A 56 -13.45 -0.03 14.47
C THR A 56 -12.61 -1.30 14.62
N GLY A 57 -11.30 -1.21 14.47
CA GLY A 57 -10.45 -2.40 14.62
C GLY A 57 -8.97 -2.11 14.70
N ILE A 58 -8.20 -3.14 15.00
CA ILE A 58 -6.73 -3.09 14.94
C ILE A 58 -6.30 -3.94 13.77
N THR A 59 -5.58 -3.33 12.82
CA THR A 59 -4.96 -4.04 11.71
C THR A 59 -3.47 -4.24 11.97
N VAL A 60 -2.93 -5.34 11.44
CA VAL A 60 -1.49 -5.55 11.30
C VAL A 60 -1.18 -5.85 9.85
N THR A 61 -0.26 -5.06 9.29
CA THR A 61 0.30 -5.25 7.96
C THR A 61 1.74 -5.72 8.08
N ARG A 62 2.08 -6.82 7.42
CA ARG A 62 3.43 -7.37 7.30
C ARG A 62 3.83 -7.35 5.84
N ALA A 63 4.96 -6.73 5.54
CA ALA A 63 5.55 -6.70 4.23
C ALA A 63 6.98 -7.27 4.30
N ASP A 64 7.20 -8.38 3.62
CA ASP A 64 8.51 -8.96 3.36
C ASP A 64 8.74 -8.94 1.85
N LEU A 65 9.08 -7.76 1.36
CA LEU A 65 9.28 -7.50 -0.06
C LEU A 65 10.71 -7.79 -0.51
N GLY A 66 11.57 -8.32 0.38
CA GLY A 66 12.96 -8.64 0.05
C GLY A 66 13.78 -7.44 -0.45
N LEU A 67 13.36 -6.22 -0.11
CA LEU A 67 13.96 -5.01 -0.66
C LEU A 67 15.36 -4.76 -0.11
N PRO A 68 16.27 -4.23 -0.93
CA PRO A 68 17.55 -3.72 -0.45
C PRO A 68 17.34 -2.58 0.54
N GLU A 69 18.34 -2.32 1.40
CA GLU A 69 18.34 -1.19 2.35
C GLU A 69 18.47 0.15 1.59
N ILE A 70 17.40 0.54 0.92
CA ILE A 70 17.28 1.81 0.21
C ILE A 70 16.14 2.56 0.87
N PRO A 71 16.32 3.85 1.22
CA PRO A 71 15.24 4.69 1.69
C PRO A 71 14.32 5.06 0.51
N VAL A 72 13.63 4.06 -0.05
CA VAL A 72 12.70 4.20 -1.18
C VAL A 72 11.52 5.11 -0.84
N GLU A 73 11.21 5.26 0.44
CA GLU A 73 10.28 6.25 1.00
C GLU A 73 10.61 7.70 0.60
N LEU A 74 11.87 7.99 0.25
CA LEU A 74 12.29 9.31 -0.22
C LEU A 74 12.04 9.51 -1.72
N LEU A 75 11.67 8.45 -2.44
CA LEU A 75 11.38 8.49 -3.87
C LEU A 75 9.87 8.58 -4.08
N ASP A 76 9.42 9.55 -4.87
CA ASP A 76 8.01 9.71 -5.26
C ASP A 76 7.65 8.69 -6.36
N LEU A 77 7.65 7.40 -6.01
CA LEU A 77 7.32 6.30 -6.90
C LEU A 77 5.87 5.83 -6.67
N PRO A 78 5.07 5.65 -7.74
CA PRO A 78 3.80 4.96 -7.61
C PRO A 78 4.07 3.47 -7.37
N ALA A 79 3.88 3.03 -6.12
CA ALA A 79 3.98 1.63 -5.77
C ALA A 79 2.56 1.03 -5.61
N PRO A 80 2.28 -0.14 -6.20
CA PRO A 80 1.00 -0.83 -6.02
C PRO A 80 0.82 -1.42 -4.60
N PHE A 81 1.87 -1.40 -3.79
CA PHE A 81 1.91 -1.92 -2.42
C PHE A 81 2.66 -0.94 -1.51
N PRO A 82 2.47 -1.01 -0.18
CA PRO A 82 3.37 -0.33 0.75
C PRO A 82 4.80 -0.80 0.47
N VAL A 83 5.69 0.14 0.12
CA VAL A 83 7.09 -0.16 -0.25
C VAL A 83 7.99 -0.34 0.97
N ASP A 84 7.47 -0.06 2.16
CA ASP A 84 8.19 -0.28 3.42
C ASP A 84 8.13 -1.75 3.82
N SER A 85 9.30 -2.40 3.87
CA SER A 85 9.42 -3.73 4.46
C SER A 85 9.35 -3.66 5.99
N GLY A 86 8.46 -4.42 6.60
CA GLY A 86 8.27 -4.38 8.04
C GLY A 86 6.91 -4.83 8.53
N VAL A 87 6.67 -4.60 9.82
CA VAL A 87 5.40 -4.89 10.49
C VAL A 87 4.83 -3.58 11.02
N MET A 88 3.66 -3.19 10.52
CA MET A 88 2.92 -2.02 10.97
C MET A 88 1.64 -2.46 11.65
N ALA A 89 1.34 -1.91 12.83
CA ALA A 89 0.03 -2.04 13.44
C ALA A 89 -0.69 -0.69 13.39
N ALA A 90 -1.99 -0.68 13.10
CA ALA A 90 -2.78 0.53 13.08
C ALA A 90 -4.14 0.31 13.76
N GLN A 91 -4.57 1.29 14.53
CA GLN A 91 -5.97 1.40 14.94
C GLN A 91 -6.72 2.10 13.82
N VAL A 92 -7.82 1.48 13.37
CA VAL A 92 -8.64 1.99 12.27
C VAL A 92 -10.07 2.24 12.74
N TRP A 93 -10.67 3.27 12.14
CA TRP A 93 -12.08 3.61 12.24
C TRP A 93 -12.58 3.91 10.83
N VAL A 94 -13.72 3.34 10.47
CA VAL A 94 -14.33 3.48 9.16
C VAL A 94 -15.82 3.67 9.36
N ASP A 95 -16.39 4.62 8.64
CA ASP A 95 -17.84 4.78 8.48
C ASP A 95 -18.11 5.09 7.00
N GLY A 96 -18.26 4.03 6.22
CA GLY A 96 -18.37 4.10 4.77
C GLY A 96 -17.09 4.58 4.06
N PRO A 97 -17.20 4.95 2.77
CA PRO A 97 -16.05 5.30 1.93
C PRO A 97 -15.52 6.72 2.18
N GLU A 98 -16.24 7.56 2.94
CA GLU A 98 -15.95 8.99 3.09
C GLU A 98 -15.37 9.36 4.46
N LEU A 99 -15.64 8.56 5.50
CA LEU A 99 -15.16 8.80 6.86
C LEU A 99 -14.22 7.68 7.26
N GLN A 100 -12.92 7.99 7.30
CA GLN A 100 -11.89 7.01 7.60
C GLN A 100 -10.82 7.63 8.47
N ARG A 101 -10.34 6.89 9.45
CA ARG A 101 -9.17 7.26 10.24
C ARG A 101 -8.32 6.04 10.48
N ALA A 102 -7.02 6.21 10.39
CA ALA A 102 -6.08 5.20 10.78
C ALA A 102 -4.90 5.85 11.51
N THR A 103 -4.55 5.29 12.66
CA THR A 103 -3.46 5.77 13.50
C THR A 103 -2.49 4.62 13.75
N VAL A 104 -1.23 4.80 13.36
CA VAL A 104 -0.16 3.81 13.58
C VAL A 104 0.07 3.67 15.09
N LEU A 105 0.05 2.42 15.54
CA LEU A 105 0.28 2.05 16.93
C LEU A 105 1.77 1.83 17.20
N ALA A 106 2.17 1.99 18.45
CA ALA A 106 3.52 1.64 18.89
C ALA A 106 3.82 0.16 18.60
N ASP A 107 5.11 -0.15 18.42
CA ASP A 107 5.66 -1.47 18.06
C ASP A 107 4.78 -2.65 18.51
N PRO A 108 4.18 -3.41 17.57
CA PRO A 108 3.31 -4.54 17.91
C PRO A 108 4.03 -5.70 18.61
N ALA A 109 5.36 -5.71 18.63
CA ALA A 109 6.17 -6.67 19.40
C ALA A 109 6.40 -6.22 20.86
N ALA A 110 6.00 -5.00 21.24
CA ALA A 110 6.13 -4.53 22.61
C ALA A 110 5.21 -5.31 23.55
N THR A 111 5.75 -5.70 24.72
CA THR A 111 5.02 -6.47 25.75
C THR A 111 3.99 -5.62 26.51
N ALA A 112 3.87 -4.34 26.17
CA ALA A 112 2.92 -3.38 26.73
C ALA A 112 1.59 -3.40 25.94
N PRO A 113 0.47 -2.93 26.53
CA PRO A 113 -0.73 -2.69 25.74
C PRO A 113 -0.41 -1.77 24.56
N LEU A 114 -0.96 -2.09 23.37
CA LEU A 114 -0.83 -1.27 22.17
C LEU A 114 -1.28 0.14 22.50
N ALA A 115 -0.32 1.05 22.61
CA ALA A 115 -0.55 2.48 22.81
C ALA A 115 -0.35 3.20 21.49
N VAL A 116 -0.94 4.40 21.36
CA VAL A 116 -0.60 5.31 20.28
C VAL A 116 0.92 5.57 20.34
N ALA A 117 1.60 5.41 19.20
CA ALA A 117 3.06 5.57 19.15
C ALA A 117 3.49 6.98 19.56
N ASP A 118 4.65 7.11 20.23
CA ASP A 118 5.31 8.42 20.43
C ASP A 118 5.63 9.11 19.09
N THR A 119 5.65 8.32 18.00
CA THR A 119 5.82 8.72 16.60
C THR A 119 4.48 8.64 15.86
N GLU A 120 3.40 9.10 16.50
CA GLU A 120 2.04 8.98 15.98
C GLU A 120 1.97 9.43 14.51
N LEU A 121 1.66 8.48 13.64
CA LEU A 121 1.31 8.73 12.26
C LEU A 121 -0.20 8.51 12.12
N THR A 122 -0.92 9.55 11.74
CA THR A 122 -2.37 9.49 11.62
C THR A 122 -2.80 9.96 10.25
N ALA A 123 -3.60 9.15 9.57
CA ALA A 123 -4.32 9.52 8.36
C ALA A 123 -5.81 9.70 8.71
N VAL A 124 -6.40 10.81 8.30
CA VAL A 124 -7.83 11.09 8.47
C VAL A 124 -8.42 11.50 7.13
N ARG A 125 -9.60 10.95 6.83
CA ARG A 125 -10.46 11.35 5.73
C ARG A 125 -11.84 11.70 6.28
N ASN A 126 -12.31 12.86 5.89
CA ASN A 126 -13.64 13.34 6.21
C ASN A 126 -14.25 13.97 4.95
N GLY A 127 -14.99 13.14 4.20
CA GLY A 127 -15.49 13.49 2.87
C GLY A 127 -14.35 13.70 1.87
N ALA A 128 -14.30 14.91 1.30
CA ALA A 128 -13.24 15.33 0.38
C ALA A 128 -12.00 15.90 1.09
N ALA A 129 -12.07 16.14 2.41
CA ALA A 129 -10.93 16.63 3.18
C ALA A 129 -10.10 15.47 3.71
N GLY A 130 -8.80 15.52 3.49
CA GLY A 130 -7.83 14.55 4.00
C GLY A 130 -6.72 15.22 4.81
N TRP A 131 -6.24 14.52 5.83
CA TRP A 131 -5.11 14.94 6.66
C TRP A 131 -4.14 13.78 6.86
N LEU A 132 -2.85 14.06 6.71
CA LEU A 132 -1.77 13.23 7.23
C LEU A 132 -1.09 13.99 8.38
N TRP A 133 -0.84 13.30 9.48
CA TRP A 133 -0.21 13.86 10.66
C TRP A 133 1.02 13.04 11.03
N SER A 134 2.14 13.72 11.25
CA SER A 134 3.34 13.17 11.88
C SER A 134 3.59 13.90 13.19
N ALA A 135 3.44 13.20 14.31
CA ALA A 135 3.78 13.76 15.62
C ALA A 135 5.29 13.93 15.80
N GLU A 136 6.11 13.11 15.15
CA GLU A 136 7.58 13.22 15.19
C GLU A 136 8.05 14.54 14.58
N ASP A 137 7.48 14.91 13.42
CA ASP A 137 7.84 16.13 12.70
C ASP A 137 6.96 17.33 13.08
N ALA A 138 5.97 17.12 13.97
CA ALA A 138 4.92 18.07 14.29
C ALA A 138 4.29 18.72 13.03
N THR A 139 4.05 17.91 12.00
CA THR A 139 3.61 18.39 10.68
C THR A 139 2.27 17.76 10.30
N ALA A 140 1.33 18.62 9.89
CA ALA A 140 0.02 18.26 9.37
C ALA A 140 -0.08 18.63 7.90
N THR A 141 -0.28 17.62 7.06
CA THR A 141 -0.40 17.78 5.61
C THR A 141 -1.86 17.63 5.21
N ALA A 142 -2.45 18.70 4.68
CA ALA A 142 -3.81 18.67 4.14
C ALA A 142 -3.80 18.27 2.67
N PHE A 143 -4.74 17.40 2.28
CA PHE A 143 -4.94 16.99 0.89
C PHE A 143 -6.42 16.89 0.52
N SER A 144 -6.72 16.96 -0.77
CA SER A 144 -8.06 16.67 -1.28
C SER A 144 -8.17 15.17 -1.52
N ALA A 145 -8.99 14.48 -0.73
CA ALA A 145 -9.18 13.05 -0.85
C ALA A 145 -10.12 12.72 -2.02
N THR A 146 -9.59 12.08 -3.06
CA THR A 146 -10.40 11.37 -4.06
C THR A 146 -10.87 10.01 -3.49
N PRO A 147 -11.98 9.43 -3.97
CA PRO A 147 -12.34 8.07 -3.61
C PRO A 147 -11.21 7.09 -3.96
N GLY A 148 -10.68 6.37 -2.98
CA GLY A 148 -9.52 5.48 -3.15
C GLY A 148 -9.02 4.91 -1.82
N PRO A 149 -8.09 3.93 -1.86
CA PRO A 149 -7.48 3.37 -0.66
C PRO A 149 -6.77 4.45 0.15
N THR A 150 -6.90 4.43 1.47
CA THR A 150 -6.10 5.30 2.35
C THR A 150 -4.68 4.76 2.48
N ALA A 151 -3.74 5.62 2.90
CA ALA A 151 -2.32 5.30 3.05
C ALA A 151 -2.00 4.15 4.04
N THR A 152 -3.00 3.53 4.68
CA THR A 152 -2.81 2.49 5.71
C THR A 152 -3.00 1.06 5.23
N ALA A 153 -3.30 0.84 3.95
CA ALA A 153 -3.36 -0.51 3.35
C ALA A 153 -4.17 -1.51 4.19
N THR A 154 -5.37 -1.10 4.61
CA THR A 154 -6.29 -1.97 5.35
C THR A 154 -6.66 -3.19 4.49
N PRO A 155 -7.10 -4.32 5.08
CA PRO A 155 -7.50 -5.49 4.30
C PRO A 155 -8.58 -5.15 3.25
N GLY A 156 -9.53 -4.28 3.59
CA GLY A 156 -10.57 -3.82 2.66
C GLY A 156 -10.03 -2.97 1.51
N ASP A 157 -9.07 -2.09 1.79
CA ASP A 157 -8.43 -1.25 0.77
C ASP A 157 -7.60 -2.08 -0.22
N LEU A 158 -6.82 -3.04 0.30
CA LEU A 158 -6.05 -3.96 -0.51
C LEU A 158 -6.95 -4.88 -1.33
N ALA A 159 -8.03 -5.42 -0.75
CA ALA A 159 -8.96 -6.26 -1.49
C ALA A 159 -9.55 -5.50 -2.69
N ARG A 160 -10.02 -4.26 -2.48
CA ARG A 160 -10.57 -3.41 -3.54
C ARG A 160 -9.55 -3.09 -4.64
N SER A 161 -8.29 -2.84 -4.31
CA SER A 161 -7.26 -2.57 -5.33
C SER A 161 -6.97 -3.80 -6.21
N PHE A 162 -7.00 -5.01 -5.65
CA PHE A 162 -6.81 -6.24 -6.43
C PHE A 162 -8.00 -6.56 -7.33
N VAL A 163 -9.23 -6.29 -6.88
CA VAL A 163 -10.43 -6.47 -7.70
C VAL A 163 -10.36 -5.63 -8.98
N GLN A 164 -9.83 -4.40 -8.90
CA GLN A 164 -9.62 -3.53 -10.07
C GLN A 164 -8.57 -4.07 -11.06
N THR A 165 -7.68 -4.96 -10.60
CA THR A 165 -6.63 -5.57 -11.43
C THR A 165 -7.09 -6.87 -12.11
N LEU A 166 -8.26 -7.39 -11.73
CA LEU A 166 -8.79 -8.65 -12.28
C LEU A 166 -8.98 -8.56 -13.79
N GLY A 167 -8.38 -9.51 -14.50
CA GLY A 167 -8.56 -9.74 -15.92
C GLY A 167 -9.04 -11.16 -16.21
N PRO A 168 -9.37 -11.48 -17.48
CA PRO A 168 -9.80 -12.82 -17.89
C PRO A 168 -8.78 -13.92 -17.54
N ASP A 169 -7.51 -13.55 -17.39
CA ASP A 169 -6.41 -14.42 -16.99
C ASP A 169 -6.31 -14.56 -15.47
N THR A 170 -7.42 -14.53 -14.73
CA THR A 170 -7.43 -14.74 -13.28
C THR A 170 -8.33 -15.91 -12.91
N GLY A 171 -7.74 -16.95 -12.32
CA GLY A 171 -8.49 -18.04 -11.73
C GLY A 171 -9.10 -17.62 -10.40
N LEU A 172 -10.39 -17.89 -10.22
CA LEU A 172 -11.13 -17.65 -8.98
C LEU A 172 -11.44 -18.99 -8.30
N ALA A 173 -11.27 -19.05 -6.98
CA ALA A 173 -11.64 -20.22 -6.20
C ALA A 173 -12.06 -19.82 -4.78
N VAL A 174 -12.90 -20.65 -4.16
CA VAL A 174 -13.26 -20.52 -2.75
C VAL A 174 -12.46 -21.52 -1.93
N ALA A 175 -12.00 -21.10 -0.76
CA ALA A 175 -11.42 -21.98 0.24
C ALA A 175 -12.02 -21.70 1.62
N ALA A 176 -12.04 -22.74 2.46
CA ALA A 176 -12.26 -22.55 3.88
C ALA A 176 -11.11 -21.74 4.49
N SER A 177 -11.42 -20.94 5.51
CA SER A 177 -10.42 -20.21 6.30
C SER A 177 -10.67 -20.46 7.78
N ASP A 178 -9.59 -20.44 8.55
CA ASP A 178 -9.72 -20.26 10.00
C ASP A 178 -10.37 -18.90 10.31
N PRO A 179 -11.04 -18.76 11.46
CA PRO A 179 -11.56 -17.49 11.92
C PRO A 179 -10.47 -16.40 12.00
N VAL A 180 -10.83 -15.17 11.63
CA VAL A 180 -9.94 -13.99 11.71
C VAL A 180 -10.57 -12.99 12.68
N ALA A 181 -9.78 -12.40 13.58
CA ALA A 181 -10.30 -11.51 14.63
C ALA A 181 -11.48 -12.09 15.43
N GLY A 182 -11.53 -13.42 15.61
CA GLY A 182 -12.63 -14.11 16.30
C GLY A 182 -13.92 -14.25 15.47
N ARG A 183 -13.91 -13.87 14.20
CA ARG A 183 -15.05 -13.94 13.27
C ARG A 183 -14.92 -15.15 12.35
N PRO A 184 -15.99 -15.96 12.15
CA PRO A 184 -16.00 -17.00 11.12
C PRO A 184 -15.70 -16.40 9.75
N ALA A 185 -14.89 -17.10 8.94
CA ALA A 185 -14.38 -16.53 7.71
C ALA A 185 -14.38 -17.51 6.53
N VAL A 186 -14.45 -16.96 5.32
CA VAL A 186 -14.33 -17.66 4.05
C VAL A 186 -13.29 -16.96 3.18
N ALA A 187 -12.52 -17.70 2.39
CA ALA A 187 -11.47 -17.12 1.56
C ALA A 187 -11.82 -17.18 0.07
N LEU A 188 -11.69 -16.05 -0.61
CA LEU A 188 -11.62 -15.93 -2.06
C LEU A 188 -10.15 -15.96 -2.50
N LEU A 189 -9.81 -16.86 -3.39
CA LEU A 189 -8.48 -17.01 -3.96
C LEU A 189 -8.48 -16.46 -5.38
N LEU A 190 -7.58 -15.50 -5.63
CA LEU A 190 -7.31 -14.92 -6.93
C LEU A 190 -5.94 -15.42 -7.40
N THR A 191 -5.91 -16.20 -8.48
CA THR A 191 -4.68 -16.77 -9.01
C THR A 191 -4.41 -16.19 -10.39
N PRO A 192 -3.44 -15.26 -10.53
CA PRO A 192 -2.99 -14.79 -11.84
C PRO A 192 -2.54 -15.96 -12.72
N ASN A 193 -3.01 -16.00 -13.96
CA ASN A 193 -2.54 -16.91 -14.99
C ASN A 193 -1.69 -16.15 -16.01
N ASN A 194 -0.63 -15.54 -15.52
CA ASN A 194 0.30 -14.75 -16.33
C ASN A 194 1.73 -15.13 -15.93
N PRO A 195 2.57 -15.65 -16.85
CA PRO A 195 3.93 -16.07 -16.51
C PRO A 195 4.86 -14.89 -16.20
N ASP A 196 4.48 -13.68 -16.58
CA ASP A 196 5.30 -12.49 -16.39
C ASP A 196 5.17 -11.90 -14.98
N THR A 197 4.06 -12.18 -14.27
CA THR A 197 3.83 -11.63 -12.93
C THR A 197 4.65 -12.34 -11.85
N LEU A 198 5.08 -11.58 -10.85
CA LEU A 198 5.70 -12.11 -9.64
C LEU A 198 4.67 -12.52 -8.58
N ILE A 199 3.39 -12.19 -8.77
CA ILE A 199 2.30 -12.56 -7.87
C ILE A 199 1.85 -13.99 -8.20
N SER A 200 1.97 -14.89 -7.23
CA SER A 200 1.51 -16.27 -7.40
C SER A 200 0.05 -16.46 -7.04
N ARG A 201 -0.43 -15.74 -6.02
CA ARG A 201 -1.81 -15.79 -5.54
C ARG A 201 -2.11 -14.61 -4.63
N ILE A 202 -3.34 -14.12 -4.67
CA ILE A 202 -3.91 -13.28 -3.62
C ILE A 202 -5.02 -14.07 -2.92
N THR A 203 -5.02 -14.05 -1.60
CA THR A 203 -6.08 -14.64 -0.77
C THR A 203 -6.78 -13.52 -0.03
N VAL A 204 -8.07 -13.32 -0.31
CA VAL A 204 -8.93 -12.36 0.40
C VAL A 204 -9.84 -13.17 1.33
N THR A 205 -9.53 -13.14 2.62
CA THR A 205 -10.36 -13.74 3.67
C THR A 205 -11.42 -12.73 4.12
N MET A 206 -12.69 -13.09 3.99
CA MET A 206 -13.84 -12.27 4.34
C MET A 206 -14.59 -12.85 5.53
N ASP A 207 -15.24 -11.98 6.27
CA ASP A 207 -16.24 -12.35 7.27
C ASP A 207 -17.38 -13.12 6.59
N ALA A 208 -17.67 -14.33 7.07
CA ALA A 208 -18.67 -15.20 6.46
C ALA A 208 -20.11 -14.70 6.61
N GLN A 209 -20.36 -13.71 7.47
CA GLN A 209 -21.68 -13.11 7.67
C GLN A 209 -21.78 -11.74 7.02
N THR A 210 -20.74 -10.91 7.14
CA THR A 210 -20.83 -9.49 6.75
C THR A 210 -20.18 -9.18 5.40
N ASN A 211 -19.40 -10.12 4.84
CA ASN A 211 -18.57 -9.97 3.65
C ASN A 211 -17.44 -8.94 3.77
N VAL A 212 -17.20 -8.41 4.96
CA VAL A 212 -16.09 -7.46 5.19
C VAL A 212 -14.76 -8.21 5.03
N PRO A 213 -13.81 -7.70 4.22
CA PRO A 213 -12.47 -8.27 4.14
C PRO A 213 -11.75 -8.17 5.48
N LEU A 214 -11.42 -9.32 6.06
CA LEU A 214 -10.76 -9.44 7.36
C LEU A 214 -9.25 -9.61 7.23
N ARG A 215 -8.80 -10.24 6.15
CA ARG A 215 -7.37 -10.44 5.85
C ARG A 215 -7.13 -10.52 4.36
N VAL A 216 -6.02 -9.94 3.91
CA VAL A 216 -5.49 -10.09 2.57
C VAL A 216 -4.06 -10.60 2.64
N GLN A 217 -3.74 -11.62 1.85
CA GLN A 217 -2.39 -12.15 1.70
C GLN A 217 -2.00 -12.16 0.23
N VAL A 218 -0.80 -11.71 -0.09
CA VAL A 218 -0.22 -11.71 -1.43
C VAL A 218 1.01 -12.61 -1.44
N GLY A 219 0.88 -13.73 -2.13
CA GLY A 219 1.95 -14.69 -2.37
C GLY A 219 2.81 -14.30 -3.58
N SER A 220 4.09 -14.62 -3.48
CA SER A 220 5.04 -14.47 -4.58
C SER A 220 5.32 -15.81 -5.27
N VAL A 221 5.80 -15.76 -6.51
CA VAL A 221 6.40 -16.92 -7.20
C VAL A 221 7.81 -17.24 -6.68
N LEU A 222 8.44 -16.30 -5.96
CA LEU A 222 9.82 -16.39 -5.46
C LEU A 222 9.91 -16.98 -4.06
N THR A 223 8.87 -16.84 -3.24
CA THR A 223 8.85 -17.25 -1.82
C THR A 223 7.70 -18.20 -1.51
N LYS A 224 7.80 -18.91 -0.38
CA LYS A 224 6.75 -19.85 0.09
C LYS A 224 5.77 -19.23 1.07
N THR A 225 6.15 -18.14 1.72
CA THR A 225 5.32 -17.36 2.63
C THR A 225 4.76 -16.15 1.90
N PRO A 226 3.60 -15.61 2.31
CA PRO A 226 3.10 -14.35 1.79
C PRO A 226 4.15 -13.24 1.93
N ALA A 227 4.34 -12.47 0.86
CA ALA A 227 5.26 -11.33 0.84
C ALA A 227 4.58 -10.04 1.31
N LEU A 228 3.24 -10.00 1.25
CA LEU A 228 2.42 -8.99 1.89
C LEU A 228 1.26 -9.68 2.59
N GLU A 229 0.97 -9.27 3.82
CA GLU A 229 -0.19 -9.69 4.57
C GLU A 229 -0.76 -8.47 5.31
N SER A 230 -2.07 -8.29 5.29
CA SER A 230 -2.78 -7.31 6.10
C SER A 230 -3.96 -8.01 6.74
N GLU A 231 -4.09 -7.96 8.06
CA GLU A 231 -5.15 -8.67 8.81
C GLU A 231 -5.69 -7.84 9.97
N PHE A 232 -6.96 -8.05 10.31
CA PHE A 232 -7.51 -7.57 11.58
C PHE A 232 -7.10 -8.50 12.73
N LEU A 233 -6.53 -7.92 13.79
CA LEU A 233 -6.38 -8.59 15.09
C LEU A 233 -7.66 -8.54 15.91
N SER A 234 -8.39 -7.41 15.81
CA SER A 234 -9.69 -7.19 16.43
C SER A 234 -10.55 -6.35 15.51
N ILE A 235 -11.86 -6.59 15.54
CA ILE A 235 -12.85 -5.85 14.75
C ILE A 235 -14.16 -5.75 15.54
N ASP A 236 -14.78 -4.59 15.46
CA ASP A 236 -16.11 -4.27 15.98
C ASP A 236 -16.88 -3.51 14.89
N TYR A 237 -18.13 -3.89 14.63
CA TYR A 237 -18.97 -3.29 13.59
C TYR A 237 -19.86 -2.15 14.12
N GLY A 238 -19.63 -1.68 15.35
CA GLY A 238 -20.29 -0.50 15.85
C GLY A 238 -19.89 0.74 15.05
N THR A 239 -20.87 1.58 14.73
CA THR A 239 -20.62 2.88 14.09
C THR A 239 -19.71 3.73 14.98
N PRO A 240 -18.52 4.15 14.50
CA PRO A 240 -17.64 5.03 15.26
C PRO A 240 -18.32 6.37 15.56
N GLU A 241 -17.96 7.00 16.68
CA GLU A 241 -18.42 8.35 16.97
C GLU A 241 -17.90 9.32 15.89
N SER A 242 -18.77 10.18 15.35
CA SER A 242 -18.42 11.07 14.23
C SER A 242 -17.22 11.98 14.52
N GLY A 243 -17.02 12.37 15.78
CA GLY A 243 -15.91 13.21 16.23
C GLY A 243 -14.53 12.55 16.06
N VAL A 244 -14.45 11.23 15.90
CA VAL A 244 -13.18 10.52 15.63
C VAL A 244 -12.59 10.91 14.27
N PHE A 245 -13.44 11.26 13.31
CA PHE A 245 -13.05 11.66 11.95
C PHE A 245 -12.77 13.16 11.82
N GLU A 246 -12.93 13.93 12.89
CA GLU A 246 -12.51 15.32 12.92
C GLU A 246 -11.01 15.40 13.24
N PHE A 247 -10.27 16.17 12.44
CA PHE A 247 -8.86 16.44 12.68
C PHE A 247 -8.63 17.95 12.75
N SER A 248 -7.89 18.37 13.78
CA SER A 248 -7.39 19.73 13.91
C SER A 248 -5.91 19.64 14.24
N PRO A 249 -5.03 20.24 13.43
CA PRO A 249 -3.60 20.27 13.71
C PRO A 249 -3.34 20.80 15.14
N PRO A 250 -2.50 20.13 15.94
CA PRO A 250 -2.13 20.62 17.27
C PRO A 250 -1.51 22.02 17.23
N ILE A 251 -1.61 22.77 18.34
CA ILE A 251 -0.98 24.09 18.44
C ILE A 251 0.52 23.97 18.21
N GLY A 252 1.06 24.79 17.30
CA GLY A 252 2.47 24.79 16.94
C GLY A 252 2.84 23.80 15.84
N ALA A 253 1.88 23.02 15.33
CA ALA A 253 2.11 22.19 14.15
C ALA A 253 2.39 23.04 12.91
N THR A 254 3.33 22.57 12.09
CA THR A 254 3.51 23.09 10.73
C THR A 254 2.39 22.53 9.86
N VAL A 255 1.62 23.40 9.21
CA VAL A 255 0.58 22.97 8.27
C VAL A 255 1.08 23.17 6.86
N THR A 256 1.07 22.10 6.07
CA THR A 256 1.36 22.13 4.64
C THR A 256 0.10 21.78 3.88
N ASP A 257 -0.21 22.56 2.84
CA ASP A 257 -1.19 22.16 1.85
C ASP A 257 -0.45 21.42 0.74
N GLU A 258 -0.82 20.16 0.51
CA GLU A 258 -0.46 19.47 -0.73
C GLU A 258 -1.15 20.11 -1.95
N GLY A 259 -2.02 21.11 -1.73
CA GLY A 259 -2.45 22.10 -2.72
C GLY A 259 -2.80 21.45 -4.04
N GLY A 260 -3.68 20.44 -4.03
CA GLY A 260 -3.97 19.67 -5.23
C GLY A 260 -2.69 19.24 -5.95
N ARG A 261 -1.90 18.33 -5.35
CA ARG A 261 -1.36 17.22 -6.13
C ARG A 261 -2.56 16.43 -6.69
N THR A 262 -3.34 17.08 -7.57
CA THR A 262 -4.05 16.42 -8.65
C THR A 262 -3.02 15.54 -9.27
N GLU A 263 -3.20 14.23 -9.11
CA GLU A 263 -2.56 13.23 -9.94
C GLU A 263 -1.12 13.63 -10.32
N SER A 264 -0.13 13.27 -9.50
CA SER A 264 1.22 13.01 -10.05
C SER A 264 1.17 11.76 -10.99
N GLY A 265 0.14 11.67 -11.84
CA GLY A 265 0.09 10.99 -13.12
C GLY A 265 0.35 11.97 -14.26
N ASN A 266 0.97 13.13 -14.01
CA ASN A 266 1.36 14.04 -15.09
C ASN A 266 2.65 13.54 -15.76
N GLY A 267 2.57 12.37 -16.40
CA GLY A 267 3.63 11.77 -17.21
C GLY A 267 3.81 10.26 -17.08
N ALA A 268 3.14 9.60 -16.14
CA ALA A 268 3.23 8.14 -16.00
C ALA A 268 2.32 7.44 -17.03
N ALA A 269 2.92 6.73 -17.97
CA ALA A 269 2.24 5.82 -18.89
C ALA A 269 2.11 4.43 -18.26
N ILE A 270 0.99 3.75 -18.52
CA ILE A 270 0.82 2.34 -18.15
C ILE A 270 1.05 1.50 -19.40
N VAL A 271 1.99 0.56 -19.32
CA VAL A 271 2.28 -0.42 -20.37
C VAL A 271 1.82 -1.80 -19.89
N GLY A 272 1.10 -2.53 -20.74
CA GLY A 272 0.55 -3.86 -20.41
C GLY A 272 -0.83 -3.80 -19.76
N ASP A 273 -1.35 -4.98 -19.41
CA ASP A 273 -2.73 -5.18 -18.94
C ASP A 273 -2.78 -6.14 -17.73
N GLY A 274 -3.85 -6.05 -16.94
CA GLY A 274 -4.06 -6.89 -15.75
C GLY A 274 -2.83 -6.99 -14.84
N TRP A 275 -2.37 -8.22 -14.60
CA TRP A 275 -1.23 -8.55 -13.74
C TRP A 275 0.15 -8.21 -14.32
N SER A 276 0.23 -7.82 -15.60
CA SER A 276 1.49 -7.43 -16.24
C SER A 276 1.63 -5.92 -16.49
N LYS A 277 0.81 -5.10 -15.81
CA LYS A 277 0.91 -3.64 -15.89
C LYS A 277 2.23 -3.13 -15.32
N VAL A 278 2.87 -2.26 -16.07
CA VAL A 278 4.08 -1.53 -15.68
C VAL A 278 3.78 -0.04 -15.78
N ALA A 279 3.97 0.68 -14.68
CA ALA A 279 3.95 2.14 -14.69
C ALA A 279 5.33 2.65 -15.11
N VAL A 280 5.37 3.52 -16.11
CA VAL A 280 6.59 4.13 -16.64
C VAL A 280 6.43 5.63 -16.63
N GLY A 281 7.34 6.37 -16.00
CA GLY A 281 7.20 7.82 -15.89
C GLY A 281 8.50 8.52 -15.54
N PRO A 282 8.51 9.86 -15.51
CA PRO A 282 9.65 10.63 -15.02
C PRO A 282 9.82 10.41 -13.51
N LEU A 283 11.07 10.25 -13.07
CA LEU A 283 11.43 10.19 -11.66
C LEU A 283 12.06 11.51 -11.22
N ALA A 284 11.45 12.18 -10.26
CA ALA A 284 12.07 13.30 -9.58
C ALA A 284 12.88 12.77 -8.38
N LEU A 285 14.21 12.73 -8.51
CA LEU A 285 15.07 12.48 -7.35
C LEU A 285 15.05 13.74 -6.46
N PRO A 286 14.77 13.60 -5.15
CA PRO A 286 14.77 14.76 -4.25
C PRO A 286 16.20 15.32 -4.16
N SER A 287 16.33 16.64 -4.23
CA SER A 287 17.58 17.30 -3.88
C SER A 287 17.76 17.36 -2.36
N ALA A 288 18.98 17.59 -1.88
CA ALA A 288 19.22 17.80 -0.45
C ALA A 288 18.37 18.96 0.12
N THR A 289 18.10 19.98 -0.69
CA THR A 289 17.21 21.12 -0.37
C THR A 289 15.73 20.73 -0.30
N ASP A 290 15.28 19.76 -1.10
CA ASP A 290 13.91 19.26 -1.04
C ASP A 290 13.70 18.45 0.26
N LEU A 291 14.70 17.67 0.68
CA LEU A 291 14.66 16.89 1.92
C LEU A 291 14.73 17.74 3.20
N ASP A 292 15.39 18.90 3.12
CA ASP A 292 15.43 19.94 4.16
C ASP A 292 14.04 20.56 4.35
N SER A 293 13.40 20.92 3.23
CA SER A 293 12.09 21.60 3.20
C SER A 293 10.91 20.68 3.54
N ALA A 294 10.99 19.38 3.18
CA ALA A 294 9.88 18.44 3.31
C ALA A 294 9.69 17.85 4.72
N GLY A 295 10.64 18.02 5.65
CA GLY A 295 10.59 17.36 6.96
C GLY A 295 11.09 18.20 8.14
N GLY A 296 11.25 19.51 7.99
CA GLY A 296 11.79 20.37 9.06
C GLY A 296 13.15 19.89 9.58
N ARG A 297 13.90 19.17 8.73
CA ARG A 297 15.16 18.52 9.07
C ARG A 297 16.25 19.59 9.25
N SER A 298 17.32 19.26 9.97
CA SER A 298 18.50 20.11 9.88
C SER A 298 19.19 19.87 8.54
N GLN A 299 19.81 20.90 7.98
CA GLN A 299 20.60 20.81 6.74
C GLN A 299 21.60 19.64 6.76
N GLU A 300 22.24 19.39 7.91
CA GLU A 300 23.18 18.29 8.10
C GLU A 300 22.48 16.92 7.96
N SER A 301 21.33 16.74 8.62
CA SER A 301 20.55 15.50 8.52
C SER A 301 19.94 15.25 7.13
N ALA A 302 19.55 16.31 6.41
CA ALA A 302 19.08 16.22 5.04
C ALA A 302 20.21 15.79 4.09
N GLN A 303 21.42 16.32 4.30
CA GLN A 303 22.60 15.97 3.51
C GLN A 303 23.03 14.51 3.73
N GLU A 304 22.95 14.03 4.98
CA GLU A 304 23.20 12.62 5.33
C GLU A 304 22.17 11.68 4.70
N ALA A 305 20.88 12.02 4.78
CA ALA A 305 19.81 11.24 4.16
C ALA A 305 19.97 11.17 2.63
N TYR A 306 20.31 12.30 1.99
CA TYR A 306 20.61 12.33 0.56
C TYR A 306 21.84 11.47 0.21
N ALA A 307 22.92 11.57 0.98
CA ALA A 307 24.14 10.78 0.75
C ALA A 307 23.89 9.27 0.90
N ALA A 308 23.07 8.87 1.87
CA ALA A 308 22.62 7.49 2.05
C ALA A 308 21.80 7.02 0.86
N LEU A 309 20.81 7.80 0.41
CA LEU A 309 20.00 7.48 -0.78
C LEU A 309 20.88 7.26 -2.03
N ILE A 310 21.83 8.16 -2.30
CA ILE A 310 22.73 8.06 -3.45
C ILE A 310 23.64 6.82 -3.33
N SER A 311 24.18 6.55 -2.14
CA SER A 311 25.04 5.38 -1.92
C SER A 311 24.27 4.08 -2.13
N SER A 312 23.05 3.99 -1.60
CA SER A 312 22.13 2.86 -1.81
C SER A 312 21.76 2.69 -3.29
N TYR A 313 21.48 3.78 -4.01
CA TYR A 313 21.24 3.74 -5.46
C TYR A 313 22.44 3.22 -6.24
N LEU A 314 23.65 3.68 -5.92
CA LEU A 314 24.87 3.25 -6.60
C LEU A 314 25.24 1.78 -6.32
N ALA A 315 24.75 1.21 -5.22
CA ALA A 315 24.95 -0.21 -4.89
C ALA A 315 24.01 -1.15 -5.65
N LEU A 316 22.95 -0.63 -6.28
CA LEU A 316 22.02 -1.45 -7.06
C LEU A 316 22.68 -2.07 -8.30
N PRO A 317 22.25 -3.28 -8.71
CA PRO A 317 22.68 -3.87 -9.97
C PRO A 317 22.46 -2.93 -11.16
N THR A 318 23.49 -2.78 -12.00
CA THR A 318 23.38 -2.04 -13.25
C THR A 318 22.71 -2.90 -14.32
N VAL A 319 21.76 -2.32 -15.04
CA VAL A 319 21.08 -2.95 -16.18
C VAL A 319 21.12 -1.99 -17.39
N SER A 320 21.12 -2.53 -18.59
CA SER A 320 21.17 -1.75 -19.83
C SER A 320 20.42 -2.44 -20.97
N GLY A 321 19.75 -1.65 -21.81
CA GLY A 321 19.03 -2.10 -22.99
C GLY A 321 18.96 -1.01 -24.08
N GLU A 322 18.07 -1.18 -25.06
CA GLU A 322 17.85 -0.18 -26.12
C GLU A 322 17.35 1.17 -25.57
N TRP A 323 16.63 1.13 -24.45
CA TRP A 323 16.16 2.29 -23.69
C TRP A 323 17.26 3.05 -22.94
N GLY A 324 18.49 2.54 -22.86
CA GLY A 324 19.62 3.16 -22.14
C GLY A 324 20.18 2.28 -21.02
N SER A 325 20.64 2.91 -19.94
CA SER A 325 21.17 2.23 -18.74
C SER A 325 20.48 2.73 -17.47
N GLY A 326 20.51 1.91 -16.42
CA GLY A 326 19.87 2.24 -15.15
C GLY A 326 20.27 1.31 -14.01
N ARG A 327 19.46 1.31 -12.97
CA ARG A 327 19.58 0.47 -11.78
C ARG A 327 18.32 -0.38 -11.61
N LEU A 328 18.52 -1.67 -11.39
CA LEU A 328 17.44 -2.63 -11.16
C LEU A 328 17.18 -2.75 -9.65
N ILE A 329 15.92 -2.63 -9.25
CA ILE A 329 15.40 -2.99 -7.94
C ILE A 329 14.55 -4.24 -8.11
N GLU A 330 14.93 -5.30 -7.42
CA GLU A 330 14.15 -6.53 -7.37
C GLU A 330 13.51 -6.65 -5.99
N GLY A 331 12.19 -6.75 -5.97
CA GLY A 331 11.42 -7.09 -4.80
C GLY A 331 10.76 -8.46 -4.95
N THR A 332 10.15 -8.95 -3.88
CA THR A 332 9.47 -10.23 -3.87
C THR A 332 8.17 -10.21 -4.68
N LEU A 333 7.49 -9.08 -4.78
CA LEU A 333 6.23 -8.92 -5.53
C LEU A 333 6.34 -8.03 -6.77
N PHE A 334 7.47 -7.37 -6.99
CA PHE A 334 7.63 -6.40 -8.07
C PHE A 334 9.09 -6.30 -8.52
N SER A 335 9.28 -5.75 -9.72
CA SER A 335 10.57 -5.27 -10.19
C SER A 335 10.45 -3.80 -10.56
N ALA A 336 11.52 -3.04 -10.41
CA ALA A 336 11.59 -1.66 -10.86
C ALA A 336 12.94 -1.35 -11.48
N ILE A 337 12.95 -0.48 -12.48
CA ILE A 337 14.17 0.06 -13.07
C ILE A 337 14.12 1.57 -12.94
N LEU A 338 15.20 2.14 -12.38
CA LEU A 338 15.45 3.58 -12.38
C LEU A 338 16.50 3.85 -13.45
N THR A 339 16.14 4.57 -14.49
CA THR A 339 17.04 4.85 -15.62
C THR A 339 17.94 6.03 -15.30
N ASP A 340 19.16 6.03 -15.86
CA ASP A 340 20.12 7.11 -15.67
C ASP A 340 19.67 8.44 -16.32
N ASP A 341 18.68 8.39 -17.23
CA ASP A 341 18.04 9.57 -17.84
C ASP A 341 16.86 10.14 -17.03
N GLY A 342 16.59 9.60 -15.84
CA GLY A 342 15.60 10.13 -14.90
C GLY A 342 14.18 9.65 -15.14
N ARG A 343 14.00 8.43 -15.66
CA ARG A 343 12.72 7.71 -15.72
C ARG A 343 12.70 6.59 -14.70
N TYR A 344 11.51 6.12 -14.38
CA TYR A 344 11.30 4.84 -13.71
C TYR A 344 10.39 3.96 -14.53
N ALA A 345 10.51 2.65 -14.34
CA ALA A 345 9.50 1.66 -14.69
C ALA A 345 9.30 0.71 -13.51
N ILE A 346 8.06 0.45 -13.10
CA ILE A 346 7.74 -0.40 -11.94
C ILE A 346 6.47 -1.20 -12.18
N GLY A 347 6.47 -2.47 -11.82
CA GLY A 347 5.28 -3.31 -11.92
C GLY A 347 5.43 -4.63 -11.18
N PRO A 348 4.33 -5.36 -10.93
CA PRO A 348 4.33 -6.66 -10.24
C PRO A 348 4.80 -7.79 -11.16
N VAL A 349 5.85 -7.54 -11.94
CA VAL A 349 6.36 -8.40 -13.00
C VAL A 349 7.85 -8.64 -12.84
N ASN A 350 8.36 -9.64 -13.55
CA ASN A 350 9.78 -9.93 -13.60
C ASN A 350 10.58 -8.80 -14.29
N PRO A 351 11.91 -8.72 -14.07
CA PRO A 351 12.76 -7.66 -14.62
C PRO A 351 12.67 -7.50 -16.14
N THR A 352 12.60 -8.62 -16.87
CA THR A 352 12.53 -8.63 -18.35
C THR A 352 11.30 -7.87 -18.86
N THR A 353 10.15 -8.03 -18.18
CA THR A 353 8.91 -7.34 -18.54
C THR A 353 9.00 -5.83 -18.26
N VAL A 354 9.69 -5.43 -17.17
CA VAL A 354 9.95 -4.00 -16.89
C VAL A 354 10.87 -3.39 -17.95
N GLU A 355 11.94 -4.10 -18.35
CA GLU A 355 12.82 -3.66 -19.43
C GLU A 355 12.08 -3.51 -20.76
N ALA A 356 11.18 -4.44 -21.08
CA ALA A 356 10.37 -4.38 -22.29
C ALA A 356 9.38 -3.21 -22.28
N ALA A 357 8.88 -2.80 -21.12
CA ALA A 357 8.01 -1.63 -20.98
C ALA A 357 8.73 -0.32 -21.28
N LEU A 358 9.99 -0.18 -20.84
CA LEU A 358 10.83 1.01 -21.11
C LEU A 358 11.13 1.23 -22.60
N ASN A 359 11.08 0.18 -23.41
CA ASN A 359 11.25 0.29 -24.87
C ASN A 359 9.98 0.78 -25.59
N GLN A 360 8.83 0.77 -24.92
CA GLN A 360 7.53 1.11 -25.49
C GLN A 360 7.07 2.53 -25.13
N SER A 361 7.73 3.16 -24.16
CA SER A 361 7.50 4.54 -23.69
C SER A 361 8.46 5.53 -24.33
#